data_AF-A0A957EFF0-F1
#
_entry.id   AF-A0A957EFF0-F1
#
_cell.length_a   1.000
_cell.length_b   1.000
_cell.length_c   1.000
_cell.angle_alpha   90.00
_cell.angle_beta   90.00
_cell.angle_gamma   90.00
#
_symmetry.space_group_name_H-M   'P 1'
#
loop_
_entity.id
_entity.type
_entity.pdbx_description
1 polymer ?
#
loop_
_entity_poly.entity_id
_entity_poly.type
_entity_poly.pdbx_seq_one_letter_code
_entity_poly.pdbx_strand_id
1 'polypeptide(L)'
;NGRGFIHVGSINGTEQASKGNRELALQVQSDAAYAFLAQMFASDWPDYVYLPLLFNNYVPPANYVLISEVLYDPAGPDDAEFIELVNPTSAPIDLSNYALGDAVNPTDFEDVRRFPTGTILPGGETLVIATSATAFFAERGFYPDFEIVNTDTAVPDMIDDLNWGDPATFLQLGNQGDEVILRDANDHIVDAIAYGLSTDPNSTLCPLVPAPNYSLERFPYWRDTNSCQADFRAWPFPNPGTLP
;
A
#
# COMPACT_ATOMS: atom_id res chain seq x y z
N ASN A 1 -10.85 -58.93 -2.41
CA ASN A 1 -9.85 -60.02 -2.27
C ASN A 1 -8.51 -59.68 -2.91
N GLY A 2 -8.26 -58.42 -3.31
CA GLY A 2 -6.99 -58.01 -3.92
C GLY A 2 -6.77 -58.47 -5.37
N ARG A 3 -7.75 -59.16 -5.98
CA ARG A 3 -7.64 -59.64 -7.36
C ARG A 3 -8.07 -58.55 -8.35
N GLY A 4 -7.23 -58.28 -9.33
CA GLY A 4 -7.46 -57.40 -10.45
C GLY A 4 -8.31 -58.08 -11.54
N PHE A 5 -9.24 -57.30 -12.09
CA PHE A 5 -10.06 -57.69 -13.23
C PHE A 5 -9.87 -56.67 -14.33
N ILE A 6 -9.76 -57.16 -15.56
CA ILE A 6 -9.78 -56.32 -16.74
C ILE A 6 -11.14 -56.42 -17.42
N HIS A 7 -11.52 -55.33 -18.07
CA HIS A 7 -12.74 -55.23 -18.83
C HIS A 7 -12.40 -55.04 -20.29
N VAL A 8 -12.93 -55.90 -21.15
CA VAL A 8 -12.66 -55.86 -22.60
C VAL A 8 -13.98 -55.82 -23.34
N GLY A 9 -14.28 -54.69 -23.96
CA GLY A 9 -15.51 -54.44 -24.68
C GLY A 9 -16.09 -53.06 -24.36
N SER A 10 -17.30 -52.82 -24.84
CA SER A 10 -18.04 -51.59 -24.58
C SER A 10 -19.11 -51.85 -23.52
N ILE A 11 -19.19 -50.98 -22.52
CA ILE A 11 -20.33 -50.90 -21.61
C ILE A 11 -20.90 -49.49 -21.67
N ASN A 12 -22.16 -49.43 -22.05
CA ASN A 12 -22.99 -48.24 -22.05
C ASN A 12 -24.40 -48.69 -21.61
N GLY A 13 -24.97 -48.03 -20.61
CA GLY A 13 -26.25 -48.41 -20.00
C GLY A 13 -27.50 -48.01 -20.82
N THR A 14 -27.34 -47.47 -22.02
CA THR A 14 -28.46 -47.05 -22.87
C THR A 14 -29.18 -48.23 -23.51
N GLU A 15 -30.46 -48.05 -23.82
CA GLU A 15 -31.26 -49.04 -24.55
C GLU A 15 -30.67 -49.34 -25.95
N GLN A 16 -30.14 -48.31 -26.63
CA GLN A 16 -29.51 -48.45 -27.94
C GLN A 16 -28.26 -49.35 -27.88
N ALA A 17 -27.43 -49.24 -26.84
CA ALA A 17 -26.28 -50.11 -26.64
C ALA A 17 -26.70 -51.58 -26.49
N SER A 18 -27.78 -51.84 -25.74
CA SER A 18 -28.28 -53.20 -25.48
C SER A 18 -28.98 -53.82 -26.70
N LYS A 19 -29.88 -53.08 -27.35
CA LYS A 19 -30.78 -53.63 -28.39
C LYS A 19 -30.27 -53.42 -29.81
N GLY A 20 -29.70 -52.25 -30.07
CA GLY A 20 -29.22 -51.86 -31.39
C GLY A 20 -27.80 -52.35 -31.66
N ASN A 21 -26.85 -51.89 -30.84
CA ASN A 21 -25.43 -52.18 -31.01
C ASN A 21 -25.04 -53.59 -30.52
N ARG A 22 -25.88 -54.18 -29.64
CA ARG A 22 -25.63 -55.47 -28.99
C ARG A 22 -24.26 -55.48 -28.30
N GLU A 23 -23.98 -54.43 -27.56
CA GLU A 23 -22.71 -54.28 -26.86
C GLU A 23 -22.54 -55.41 -25.85
N LEU A 24 -21.39 -56.06 -25.94
CA LEU A 24 -20.95 -57.10 -25.04
C LEU A 24 -19.60 -56.69 -24.51
N ALA A 25 -19.37 -57.02 -23.26
CA ALA A 25 -18.05 -56.93 -22.70
C ALA A 25 -17.75 -58.11 -21.78
N LEU A 26 -16.49 -58.50 -21.78
CA LEU A 26 -15.96 -59.63 -21.01
C LEU A 26 -15.20 -59.09 -19.81
N GLN A 27 -15.50 -59.65 -18.63
CA GLN A 27 -14.68 -59.46 -17.44
C GLN A 27 -13.74 -60.65 -17.30
N VAL A 28 -12.44 -60.37 -17.24
CA VAL A 28 -11.40 -61.39 -17.08
C VAL A 28 -10.63 -61.09 -15.80
N GLN A 29 -10.52 -62.09 -14.91
CA GLN A 29 -9.68 -61.97 -13.73
C GLN A 29 -8.22 -62.24 -14.12
N SER A 30 -7.35 -61.26 -13.94
CA SER A 30 -5.90 -61.39 -14.17
C SER A 30 -5.18 -60.23 -13.50
N ASP A 31 -4.42 -60.53 -12.44
CA ASP A 31 -3.71 -59.50 -11.67
C ASP A 31 -2.57 -58.88 -12.50
N ALA A 32 -1.91 -59.67 -13.34
CA ALA A 32 -0.83 -59.20 -14.22
C ALA A 32 -1.34 -58.26 -15.32
N ALA A 33 -2.45 -58.61 -15.98
CA ALA A 33 -3.02 -57.77 -17.02
C ALA A 33 -3.66 -56.50 -16.44
N TYR A 34 -4.29 -56.61 -15.26
CA TYR A 34 -4.78 -55.47 -14.51
C TYR A 34 -3.64 -54.51 -14.17
N ALA A 35 -2.53 -55.00 -13.60
CA ALA A 35 -1.40 -54.17 -13.22
C ALA A 35 -0.78 -53.45 -14.43
N PHE A 36 -0.63 -54.16 -15.55
CA PHE A 36 -0.12 -53.59 -16.80
C PHE A 36 -1.01 -52.44 -17.31
N LEU A 37 -2.32 -52.66 -17.43
CA LEU A 37 -3.24 -51.63 -17.91
C LEU A 37 -3.37 -50.48 -16.92
N ALA A 38 -3.38 -50.75 -15.62
CA ALA A 38 -3.40 -49.72 -14.59
C ALA A 38 -2.16 -48.82 -14.67
N GLN A 39 -0.98 -49.40 -14.92
CA GLN A 39 0.25 -48.63 -15.12
C GLN A 39 0.20 -47.80 -16.40
N MET A 40 -0.30 -48.36 -17.50
CA MET A 40 -0.51 -47.65 -18.76
C MET A 40 -1.45 -46.44 -18.55
N PHE A 41 -2.62 -46.65 -17.95
CA PHE A 41 -3.56 -45.57 -17.62
C PHE A 41 -2.95 -44.53 -16.70
N ALA A 42 -2.23 -44.93 -15.64
CA ALA A 42 -1.57 -43.98 -14.75
C ALA A 42 -0.50 -43.16 -15.46
N SER A 43 0.15 -43.72 -16.49
CA SER A 43 1.18 -43.06 -17.28
C SER A 43 0.62 -42.17 -18.40
N ASP A 44 -0.62 -42.45 -18.85
CA ASP A 44 -1.33 -41.64 -19.86
C ASP A 44 -1.92 -40.35 -19.27
N TRP A 45 -2.14 -40.31 -17.94
CA TRP A 45 -2.55 -39.09 -17.25
C TRP A 45 -1.33 -38.19 -17.06
N PRO A 46 -1.35 -36.93 -17.54
CA PRO A 46 -0.25 -36.01 -17.27
C PRO A 46 -0.16 -35.76 -15.77
N ASP A 47 1.05 -35.89 -15.21
CA ASP A 47 1.37 -35.39 -13.89
C ASP A 47 1.23 -33.86 -13.91
N TYR A 48 0.08 -33.34 -13.51
CA TYR A 48 -0.13 -31.91 -13.35
C TYR A 48 0.64 -31.44 -12.11
N VAL A 49 1.80 -30.83 -12.35
CA VAL A 49 2.48 -30.04 -11.32
C VAL A 49 1.72 -28.72 -11.18
N TYR A 50 0.94 -28.58 -10.12
CA TYR A 50 0.42 -27.28 -9.71
C TYR A 50 1.55 -26.48 -9.07
N LEU A 51 2.19 -25.63 -9.86
CA LEU A 51 3.12 -24.63 -9.32
C LEU A 51 2.38 -23.75 -8.31
N PRO A 52 2.99 -23.37 -7.18
CA PRO A 52 2.40 -22.34 -6.32
C PRO A 52 2.13 -21.10 -7.17
N LEU A 53 0.98 -20.46 -6.95
CA LEU A 53 0.71 -19.12 -7.47
C LEU A 53 1.79 -18.17 -6.94
N LEU A 54 2.85 -17.98 -7.72
CA LEU A 54 3.81 -16.92 -7.53
C LEU A 54 3.18 -15.66 -8.12
N PHE A 55 2.52 -14.87 -7.27
CA PHE A 55 2.04 -13.55 -7.66
C PHE A 55 3.26 -12.69 -7.97
N ASN A 56 3.51 -12.45 -9.25
CA ASN A 56 4.56 -11.55 -9.70
C ASN A 56 4.31 -10.16 -9.09
N ASN A 57 5.31 -9.61 -8.38
CA ASN A 57 5.25 -8.29 -7.71
C ASN A 57 4.18 -8.16 -6.61
N TYR A 58 3.83 -9.24 -5.91
CA TYR A 58 3.02 -9.09 -4.70
C TYR A 58 3.81 -8.37 -3.60
N VAL A 59 3.22 -7.29 -3.09
CA VAL A 59 3.69 -6.56 -1.92
C VAL A 59 2.66 -6.76 -0.81
N PRO A 60 3.04 -7.32 0.36
CA PRO A 60 2.12 -7.46 1.47
C PRO A 60 1.70 -6.08 2.00
N PRO A 61 0.55 -5.97 2.68
CA PRO A 61 0.19 -4.74 3.39
C PRO A 61 1.30 -4.31 4.33
N ALA A 62 1.60 -3.00 4.33
CA ALA A 62 2.60 -2.45 5.22
C ALA A 62 2.22 -2.70 6.69
N ASN A 63 3.23 -2.92 7.52
CA ASN A 63 3.10 -3.08 8.96
C ASN A 63 3.68 -1.89 9.75
N TYR A 64 3.78 -0.75 9.09
CA TYR A 64 4.31 0.53 9.56
C TYR A 64 3.43 1.67 9.04
N VAL A 65 3.64 2.86 9.57
CA VAL A 65 2.89 4.08 9.20
C VAL A 65 3.31 4.51 7.80
N LEU A 66 2.34 4.92 6.99
CA LEU A 66 2.57 5.41 5.64
C LEU A 66 2.07 6.85 5.50
N ILE A 67 2.70 7.61 4.62
CA ILE A 67 2.17 8.85 4.07
C ILE A 67 1.05 8.47 3.10
N SER A 68 -0.18 8.86 3.41
CA SER A 68 -1.37 8.52 2.61
C SER A 68 -1.77 9.61 1.64
N GLU A 69 -1.57 10.88 1.98
CA GLU A 69 -1.98 11.99 1.12
C GLU A 69 -1.09 13.21 1.32
N VAL A 70 -0.72 13.88 0.23
CA VAL A 70 0.01 15.17 0.26
C VAL A 70 -0.71 16.16 -0.64
N LEU A 71 -1.18 17.26 -0.07
CA LEU A 71 -1.66 18.41 -0.82
C LEU A 71 -0.62 19.54 -0.70
N TYR A 72 0.15 19.72 -1.76
CA TYR A 72 1.21 20.73 -1.82
C TYR A 72 0.81 22.02 -2.56
N ASP A 73 -0.22 21.99 -3.41
CA ASP A 73 -0.66 23.15 -4.21
C ASP A 73 -2.16 23.39 -3.95
N PRO A 74 -2.56 23.96 -2.80
CA PRO A 74 -3.96 24.23 -2.50
C PRO A 74 -4.56 25.28 -3.45
N ALA A 75 -5.88 25.26 -3.69
CA ALA A 75 -6.54 26.32 -4.47
C ALA A 75 -6.64 27.65 -3.70
N GLY A 76 -6.57 27.57 -2.37
CA GLY A 76 -6.59 28.68 -1.44
C GLY A 76 -5.18 29.21 -1.17
N PRO A 77 -4.89 29.65 0.06
CA PRO A 77 -3.56 30.09 0.41
C PRO A 77 -2.59 28.89 0.55
N ASP A 78 -1.31 29.11 0.23
CA ASP A 78 -0.27 28.08 0.31
C ASP A 78 -0.15 27.48 1.73
N ASP A 79 -0.52 28.21 2.78
CA ASP A 79 -0.50 27.69 4.16
C ASP A 79 -1.64 26.68 4.48
N ALA A 80 -2.55 26.42 3.53
CA ALA A 80 -3.55 25.35 3.61
C ALA A 80 -3.05 23.98 3.11
N GLU A 81 -1.75 23.86 2.82
CA GLU A 81 -1.06 22.60 2.59
C GLU A 81 -1.26 21.59 3.74
N PHE A 82 -1.30 20.31 3.40
CA PHE A 82 -1.35 19.24 4.40
C PHE A 82 -0.65 17.97 3.95
N ILE A 83 -0.24 17.20 4.96
CA ILE A 83 0.27 15.84 4.86
C ILE A 83 -0.62 14.95 5.73
N GLU A 84 -1.06 13.83 5.18
CA GLU A 84 -1.81 12.80 5.90
C GLU A 84 -0.96 11.55 6.08
N LEU A 85 -1.01 10.98 7.28
CA LEU A 85 -0.47 9.68 7.59
C LEU A 85 -1.60 8.67 7.81
N VAL A 86 -1.33 7.40 7.50
CA VAL A 86 -2.20 6.27 7.81
C VAL A 86 -1.43 5.20 8.59
N ASN A 87 -2.10 4.59 9.56
CA ASN A 87 -1.66 3.31 10.13
C ASN A 87 -2.45 2.16 9.47
N PRO A 88 -1.90 1.46 8.48
CA PRO A 88 -2.59 0.38 7.77
C PRO A 88 -2.73 -0.91 8.61
N THR A 89 -2.20 -0.93 9.83
CA THR A 89 -2.26 -2.09 10.73
C THR A 89 -3.53 -2.11 11.57
N SER A 90 -3.78 -3.21 12.28
CA SER A 90 -4.91 -3.31 13.23
C SER A 90 -4.57 -2.88 14.66
N ALA A 91 -3.32 -2.56 14.94
CA ALA A 91 -2.84 -2.18 16.27
C ALA A 91 -2.46 -0.69 16.29
N PRO A 92 -2.61 0.00 17.43
CA PRO A 92 -2.11 1.36 17.55
C PRO A 92 -0.59 1.40 17.40
N ILE A 93 -0.09 2.43 16.71
CA ILE A 93 1.35 2.72 16.60
C ILE A 93 1.64 3.99 17.41
N ASP A 94 2.68 3.94 18.24
CA ASP A 94 3.17 5.08 18.99
C ASP A 94 4.10 5.92 18.10
N LEU A 95 3.68 7.15 17.84
CA LEU A 95 4.42 8.15 17.05
C LEU A 95 5.24 9.09 17.93
N SER A 96 5.37 8.84 19.23
CA SER A 96 6.18 9.69 20.11
C SER A 96 7.58 9.90 19.54
N ASN A 97 7.93 11.17 19.27
CA ASN A 97 9.19 11.59 18.67
C ASN A 97 9.46 11.09 17.23
N TYR A 98 8.47 10.49 16.55
CA TYR A 98 8.55 10.36 15.10
C TYR A 98 8.70 11.75 14.49
N ALA A 99 9.36 11.83 13.34
CA ALA A 99 9.66 13.07 12.66
C ALA A 99 9.07 13.08 11.24
N LEU A 100 8.64 14.24 10.80
CA LEU A 100 8.18 14.53 9.45
C LEU A 100 8.93 15.76 8.95
N GLY A 101 9.48 15.70 7.74
CA GLY A 101 10.25 16.83 7.20
C GLY A 101 10.59 16.65 5.73
N ASP A 102 11.06 17.74 5.13
CA ASP A 102 11.54 17.86 3.75
C ASP A 102 13.08 17.84 3.68
N ALA A 103 13.77 17.96 4.83
CA ALA A 103 15.22 17.83 4.88
C ALA A 103 15.68 16.38 4.66
N VAL A 104 16.60 16.16 3.72
CA VAL A 104 17.26 14.85 3.49
C VAL A 104 18.42 14.67 4.46
N ASN A 105 19.21 15.72 4.70
CA ASN A 105 20.35 15.77 5.59
C ASN A 105 20.18 16.84 6.68
N PRO A 106 20.79 16.69 7.87
CA PRO A 106 20.67 17.68 8.95
C PRO A 106 21.18 19.08 8.62
N THR A 107 22.05 19.21 7.61
CA THR A 107 22.64 20.48 7.19
C THR A 107 21.88 21.16 6.05
N ASP A 108 20.81 20.54 5.57
CA ASP A 108 19.94 21.11 4.56
C ASP A 108 19.20 22.33 5.15
N PHE A 109 18.61 23.20 4.31
CA PHE A 109 17.94 24.42 4.78
C PHE A 109 16.49 24.14 5.23
N GLU A 110 15.93 23.10 4.62
CA GLU A 110 14.68 22.41 4.88
C GLU A 110 14.59 21.92 6.34
N ASP A 111 13.39 21.62 6.82
CA ASP A 111 13.09 21.49 8.26
C ASP A 111 12.60 20.08 8.63
N VAL A 112 12.68 19.76 9.94
CA VAL A 112 12.13 18.52 10.50
C VAL A 112 11.32 18.81 11.74
N ARG A 113 10.09 18.28 11.75
CA ARG A 113 9.10 18.45 12.80
C ARG A 113 8.81 17.12 13.50
N ARG A 114 8.80 17.13 14.83
CA ARG A 114 8.60 15.97 15.70
C ARG A 114 7.18 15.93 16.24
N PHE A 115 6.59 14.73 16.27
CA PHE A 115 5.37 14.49 17.02
C PHE A 115 5.61 14.60 18.53
N PRO A 116 4.70 15.25 19.29
CA PRO A 116 4.75 15.27 20.74
C PRO A 116 4.77 13.86 21.36
N THR A 117 5.36 13.74 22.55
CA THR A 117 5.31 12.49 23.31
C THR A 117 3.86 12.14 23.67
N GLY A 118 3.48 10.87 23.46
CA GLY A 118 2.13 10.37 23.70
C GLY A 118 1.21 10.41 22.46
N THR A 119 1.71 10.83 21.29
CA THR A 119 0.96 10.74 20.03
C THR A 119 0.80 9.29 19.62
N ILE A 120 -0.44 8.80 19.62
CA ILE A 120 -0.79 7.43 19.21
C ILE A 120 -1.68 7.50 17.98
N LEU A 121 -1.28 6.81 16.90
CA LEU A 121 -2.12 6.63 15.71
C LEU A 121 -2.82 5.25 15.78
N PRO A 122 -4.14 5.20 15.99
CA PRO A 122 -4.86 3.94 16.07
C PRO A 122 -4.80 3.14 14.75
N GLY A 123 -4.98 1.83 14.84
CA GLY A 123 -4.96 0.96 13.67
C GLY A 123 -6.15 1.23 12.74
N GLY A 124 -5.87 1.40 11.45
CA GLY A 124 -6.86 1.70 10.41
C GLY A 124 -7.30 3.17 10.36
N GLU A 125 -6.72 4.04 11.17
CA GLU A 125 -7.03 5.47 11.22
C GLU A 125 -5.97 6.31 10.51
N THR A 126 -6.33 7.57 10.23
CA THR A 126 -5.48 8.60 9.65
C THR A 126 -5.11 9.67 10.67
N LEU A 127 -4.07 10.45 10.37
CA LEU A 127 -3.65 11.62 11.11
C LEU A 127 -3.24 12.71 10.12
N VAL A 128 -3.84 13.89 10.23
CA VAL A 128 -3.65 15.03 9.33
C VAL A 128 -2.78 16.09 10.00
N ILE A 129 -1.71 16.48 9.31
CA ILE A 129 -0.81 17.56 9.70
C ILE A 129 -0.93 18.68 8.66
N ALA A 130 -1.30 19.89 9.08
CA ALA A 130 -1.38 21.04 8.18
C ALA A 130 -0.28 22.07 8.48
N THR A 131 0.05 22.90 7.49
CA THR A 131 0.98 24.03 7.72
C THR A 131 0.37 25.04 8.70
N SER A 132 -0.88 25.44 8.50
CA SER A 132 -1.66 26.35 9.34
C SER A 132 -3.05 25.77 9.62
N ALA A 133 -3.39 25.52 10.89
CA ALA A 133 -4.72 25.04 11.26
C ALA A 133 -5.83 26.03 10.86
N THR A 134 -5.56 27.33 10.95
CA THR A 134 -6.53 28.38 10.59
C THR A 134 -6.84 28.35 9.09
N ALA A 135 -5.81 28.24 8.24
CA ALA A 135 -5.98 28.19 6.79
C ALA A 135 -6.62 26.86 6.36
N PHE A 136 -6.17 25.75 6.94
CA PHE A 136 -6.77 24.44 6.72
C PHE A 136 -8.27 24.43 7.06
N PHE A 137 -8.66 24.95 8.24
CA PHE A 137 -10.05 25.01 8.64
C PHE A 137 -10.90 25.86 7.68
N ALA A 138 -10.36 26.98 7.20
CA ALA A 138 -11.07 27.84 6.24
C ALA A 138 -11.41 27.12 4.94
N GLU A 139 -10.53 26.24 4.46
CA GLU A 139 -10.71 25.47 3.22
C GLU A 139 -11.49 24.15 3.42
N ARG A 140 -11.31 23.48 4.57
CA ARG A 140 -11.81 22.11 4.81
C ARG A 140 -13.01 22.04 5.75
N GLY A 141 -13.25 23.06 6.57
CA GLY A 141 -14.37 23.14 7.49
C GLY A 141 -14.24 22.28 8.77
N PHE A 142 -13.05 21.73 9.03
CA PHE A 142 -12.67 21.04 10.26
C PHE A 142 -11.17 21.25 10.54
N TYR A 143 -10.74 20.99 11.77
CA TYR A 143 -9.34 21.17 12.18
C TYR A 143 -8.48 19.95 11.84
N PRO A 144 -7.19 20.16 11.49
CA PRO A 144 -6.24 19.06 11.39
C PRO A 144 -5.92 18.49 12.79
N ASP A 145 -5.25 17.35 12.86
CA ASP A 145 -4.80 16.76 14.12
C ASP A 145 -3.60 17.51 14.71
N PHE A 146 -2.73 18.03 13.84
CA PHE A 146 -1.57 18.84 14.19
C PHE A 146 -1.37 20.00 13.22
N GLU A 147 -0.70 21.06 13.69
CA GLU A 147 -0.20 22.14 12.83
C GLU A 147 1.32 22.35 12.95
N ILE A 148 1.94 22.88 11.89
CA ILE A 148 3.39 23.18 11.86
C ILE A 148 3.66 24.57 12.43
N VAL A 149 2.84 25.56 12.02
CA VAL A 149 2.90 26.93 12.51
C VAL A 149 1.76 27.13 13.50
N ASN A 150 2.05 27.63 14.69
CA ASN A 150 1.05 27.89 15.71
C ASN A 150 0.08 29.01 15.27
N THR A 151 -1.08 28.62 14.74
CA THR A 151 -2.12 29.55 14.27
C THR A 151 -3.43 29.38 15.04
N ASP A 152 -3.69 28.22 15.64
CA ASP A 152 -4.87 27.97 16.47
C ASP A 152 -4.50 27.19 17.74
N THR A 153 -4.69 27.83 18.89
CA THR A 153 -4.39 27.24 20.22
C THR A 153 -5.17 25.97 20.56
N ALA A 154 -6.23 25.63 19.82
CA ALA A 154 -6.97 24.38 19.98
C ALA A 154 -6.35 23.19 19.24
N VAL A 155 -5.43 23.44 18.31
CA VAL A 155 -4.71 22.40 17.55
C VAL A 155 -3.31 22.24 18.14
N PRO A 156 -2.88 21.01 18.46
CA PRO A 156 -1.51 20.76 18.90
C PRO A 156 -0.46 21.09 17.83
N ASP A 157 0.63 21.73 18.25
CA ASP A 157 1.78 21.98 17.38
C ASP A 157 2.66 20.73 17.22
N MET A 158 3.23 20.56 16.03
CA MET A 158 4.45 19.77 15.86
C MET A 158 5.66 20.50 16.45
N ILE A 159 6.62 19.75 16.98
CA ILE A 159 7.79 20.30 17.69
C ILE A 159 8.96 20.44 16.72
N ASP A 160 9.52 21.63 16.62
CA ASP A 160 10.74 21.91 15.84
C ASP A 160 11.95 21.08 16.32
N ASP A 161 12.66 20.41 15.40
CA ASP A 161 13.91 19.70 15.68
C ASP A 161 15.12 20.55 15.29
N LEU A 162 15.63 21.29 16.27
CA LEU A 162 16.78 22.20 16.13
C LEU A 162 18.10 21.56 15.66
N ASN A 163 18.17 20.24 15.50
CA ASN A 163 19.34 19.56 14.92
C ASN A 163 19.26 19.46 13.40
N TRP A 164 18.12 19.80 12.79
CA TRP A 164 17.86 19.76 11.37
C TRP A 164 17.45 21.16 10.90
N GLY A 165 17.94 21.57 9.74
CA GLY A 165 17.46 22.81 9.12
C GLY A 165 17.96 24.11 9.74
N ASP A 166 17.48 25.21 9.17
CA ASP A 166 17.61 26.54 9.77
C ASP A 166 16.44 26.75 10.77
N PRO A 167 16.69 27.06 12.06
CA PRO A 167 15.60 27.29 13.03
C PRO A 167 14.72 28.51 12.71
N ALA A 168 15.08 29.30 11.67
CA ALA A 168 14.24 30.37 11.14
C ALA A 168 13.26 29.91 10.04
N THR A 169 13.32 28.65 9.60
CA THR A 169 12.44 28.05 8.60
C THR A 169 11.43 27.11 9.25
N PHE A 170 10.53 26.58 8.44
CA PHE A 170 9.61 25.54 8.83
C PHE A 170 9.37 24.62 7.64
N LEU A 171 8.85 23.41 7.89
CA LEU A 171 8.47 22.47 6.84
C LEU A 171 7.43 23.12 5.91
N GLN A 172 7.77 23.24 4.63
CA GLN A 172 6.93 23.80 3.57
C GLN A 172 6.94 22.86 2.36
N LEU A 173 5.93 22.93 1.50
CA LEU A 173 5.86 22.06 0.32
C LEU A 173 6.00 22.87 -0.98
N GLY A 174 7.06 22.59 -1.73
CA GLY A 174 7.32 23.26 -3.00
C GLY A 174 6.34 22.87 -4.12
N ASN A 175 5.64 23.85 -4.70
CA ASN A 175 4.74 23.65 -5.86
C ASN A 175 5.41 23.07 -7.12
N GLN A 176 6.72 23.27 -7.26
CA GLN A 176 7.50 22.76 -8.39
C GLN A 176 8.14 21.39 -8.10
N GLY A 177 8.08 20.93 -6.86
CA GLY A 177 8.68 19.69 -6.40
C GLY A 177 9.26 19.81 -5.01
N ASP A 178 9.12 18.73 -4.25
CA ASP A 178 9.61 18.58 -2.89
C ASP A 178 9.60 17.12 -2.46
N GLU A 179 10.05 16.86 -1.24
CA GLU A 179 10.01 15.57 -0.56
C GLU A 179 9.34 15.67 0.81
N VAL A 180 8.69 14.58 1.22
CA VAL A 180 8.19 14.40 2.57
C VAL A 180 8.72 13.08 3.08
N ILE A 181 9.46 13.13 4.19
CA ILE A 181 10.15 11.98 4.77
C ILE A 181 9.64 11.78 6.19
N LEU A 182 9.01 10.62 6.42
CA LEU A 182 8.60 10.15 7.74
C LEU A 182 9.75 9.34 8.36
N ARG A 183 10.12 9.68 9.59
CA ARG A 183 11.18 9.01 10.36
C ARG A 183 10.66 8.51 11.70
N ASP A 184 11.19 7.38 12.16
CA ASP A 184 10.94 6.87 13.50
C ASP A 184 11.65 7.70 14.58
N ALA A 185 11.43 7.36 15.85
CA ALA A 185 12.04 8.04 16.99
C ALA A 185 13.58 7.95 17.06
N ASN A 186 14.20 7.11 16.23
CA ASN A 186 15.65 6.95 16.11
C ASN A 186 16.20 7.52 14.79
N ASP A 187 15.40 8.32 14.08
CA ASP A 187 15.71 8.94 12.79
C ASP A 187 15.89 7.97 11.61
N HIS A 188 15.41 6.73 11.74
CA HIS A 188 15.32 5.85 10.58
C HIS A 188 14.14 6.24 9.71
N ILE A 189 14.35 6.34 8.40
CA ILE A 189 13.28 6.56 7.44
C ILE A 189 12.29 5.38 7.49
N VAL A 190 11.02 5.70 7.67
CA VAL A 190 9.88 4.78 7.71
C VAL A 190 9.17 4.75 6.37
N ASP A 191 8.89 5.93 5.82
CA ASP A 191 8.24 6.12 4.52
C ASP A 191 8.66 7.47 3.94
N ALA A 192 8.61 7.60 2.62
CA ALA A 192 8.94 8.83 1.94
C ALA A 192 8.17 8.97 0.62
N ILE A 193 7.88 10.22 0.27
CA ILE A 193 7.36 10.59 -1.04
C ILE A 193 8.17 11.77 -1.56
N ALA A 194 8.54 11.72 -2.84
CA ALA A 194 9.22 12.80 -3.53
C ALA A 194 8.52 13.08 -4.86
N TYR A 195 8.41 14.35 -5.25
CA TYR A 195 7.67 14.74 -6.44
C TYR A 195 8.33 15.91 -7.19
N GLY A 196 7.98 16.05 -8.46
CA GLY A 196 8.42 17.18 -9.28
C GLY A 196 9.94 17.30 -9.41
N LEU A 197 10.47 18.45 -9.01
CA LEU A 197 11.90 18.80 -8.97
C LEU A 197 12.62 18.45 -7.65
N SER A 198 12.04 17.61 -6.79
CA SER A 198 12.68 17.09 -5.57
C SER A 198 14.13 16.66 -5.80
N THR A 199 14.97 16.88 -4.79
CA THR A 199 16.40 16.57 -4.84
C THR A 199 16.80 15.30 -4.11
N ASP A 200 15.87 14.61 -3.42
CA ASP A 200 16.15 13.36 -2.72
C ASP A 200 16.67 12.28 -3.70
N PRO A 201 17.95 11.86 -3.58
CA PRO A 201 18.53 10.89 -4.49
C PRO A 201 18.01 9.46 -4.27
N ASN A 202 17.27 9.20 -3.19
CA ASN A 202 16.82 7.86 -2.81
C ASN A 202 15.39 7.56 -3.27
N SER A 203 14.67 8.54 -3.81
CA SER A 203 13.25 8.41 -4.12
C SER A 203 12.97 8.29 -5.62
N THR A 204 11.98 7.45 -5.95
CA THR A 204 11.37 7.48 -7.29
C THR A 204 10.34 8.61 -7.32
N LEU A 205 10.52 9.59 -8.20
CA LEU A 205 9.68 10.79 -8.21
C LEU A 205 8.26 10.54 -8.74
N CYS A 206 7.27 11.10 -8.04
CA CYS A 206 5.95 11.34 -8.59
C CYS A 206 5.98 12.49 -9.62
N PRO A 207 5.19 12.39 -10.71
CA PRO A 207 4.86 13.55 -11.51
C PRO A 207 4.14 14.62 -10.67
N LEU A 208 4.28 15.89 -11.06
CA LEU A 208 3.45 16.96 -10.52
C LEU A 208 1.96 16.68 -10.80
N VAL A 209 1.12 17.08 -9.85
CA VAL A 209 -0.33 17.10 -10.04
C VAL A 209 -0.73 18.05 -11.19
N PRO A 210 -1.85 17.78 -11.89
CA PRO A 210 -2.17 18.49 -13.13
C PRO A 210 -2.72 19.91 -12.93
N ALA A 211 -3.17 20.26 -11.72
CA ALA A 211 -3.73 21.56 -11.39
C ALA A 211 -3.75 21.76 -9.85
N PRO A 212 -3.87 23.01 -9.37
CA PRO A 212 -4.09 23.27 -7.94
C PRO A 212 -5.30 22.53 -7.38
N ASN A 213 -5.25 22.27 -6.09
CA ASN A 213 -6.16 21.47 -5.27
C ASN A 213 -6.29 20.01 -5.70
N TYR A 214 -5.26 19.47 -6.34
CA TYR A 214 -5.06 18.02 -6.46
C TYR A 214 -4.04 17.59 -5.41
N SER A 215 -4.25 16.43 -4.81
CA SER A 215 -3.29 15.79 -3.92
C SER A 215 -2.56 14.64 -4.61
N LEU A 216 -1.41 14.26 -4.06
CA LEU A 216 -0.80 12.95 -4.28
C LEU A 216 -1.38 12.01 -3.23
N GLU A 217 -2.24 11.09 -3.65
CA GLU A 217 -2.93 10.14 -2.76
C GLU A 217 -2.36 8.73 -2.98
N ARG A 218 -1.98 8.05 -1.89
CA ARG A 218 -1.50 6.68 -1.91
C ARG A 218 -2.65 5.74 -2.25
N PHE A 219 -2.50 4.96 -3.33
CA PHE A 219 -3.55 4.10 -3.86
C PHE A 219 -3.03 2.72 -4.33
N PRO A 220 -3.32 1.63 -3.59
CA PRO A 220 -4.11 1.57 -2.36
C PRO A 220 -3.31 2.07 -1.14
N TYR A 221 -4.01 2.63 -0.14
CA TYR A 221 -3.40 3.29 1.03
C TYR A 221 -2.45 2.40 1.85
N TRP A 222 -2.61 1.07 1.79
CA TRP A 222 -1.85 0.11 2.59
C TRP A 222 -0.60 -0.44 1.90
N ARG A 223 -0.37 -0.09 0.62
CA ARG A 223 0.73 -0.64 -0.17
C ARG A 223 1.87 0.37 -0.28
N ASP A 224 3.08 -0.14 -0.09
CA ASP A 224 4.31 0.59 -0.33
C ASP A 224 5.30 -0.27 -1.12
N THR A 225 5.55 0.11 -2.36
CA THR A 225 6.52 -0.52 -3.26
C THR A 225 7.83 0.25 -3.33
N ASN A 226 7.99 1.33 -2.54
CA ASN A 226 9.05 2.32 -2.65
C ASN A 226 9.11 2.96 -4.06
N SER A 227 7.97 3.06 -4.74
CA SER A 227 7.88 3.65 -6.07
C SER A 227 6.68 4.56 -6.15
N CYS A 228 6.93 5.88 -6.13
CA CYS A 228 5.85 6.87 -6.11
C CYS A 228 4.85 6.69 -7.25
N GLN A 229 5.32 6.36 -8.46
CA GLN A 229 4.44 6.11 -9.62
C GLN A 229 3.57 4.84 -9.50
N ALA A 230 3.95 3.89 -8.65
CA ALA A 230 3.17 2.69 -8.38
C ALA A 230 2.30 2.83 -7.13
N ASP A 231 2.69 3.69 -6.20
CA ASP A 231 2.04 3.83 -4.90
C ASP A 231 1.10 5.02 -4.80
N PHE A 232 1.32 6.09 -5.58
CA PHE A 232 0.53 7.31 -5.54
C PHE A 232 -0.17 7.62 -6.88
N ARG A 233 -1.29 8.31 -6.78
CA ARG A 233 -2.01 8.90 -7.91
C ARG A 233 -2.27 10.38 -7.66
N ALA A 234 -2.36 11.16 -8.72
CA ALA A 234 -2.92 12.50 -8.62
C ALA A 234 -4.44 12.39 -8.39
N TRP A 235 -4.95 13.05 -7.34
CA TRP A 235 -6.33 12.95 -6.92
C TRP A 235 -7.02 14.33 -6.92
N PRO A 236 -8.09 14.53 -7.71
CA PRO A 236 -8.77 15.83 -7.84
C PRO A 236 -9.62 16.25 -6.64
N PHE A 237 -9.82 15.37 -5.66
CA PHE A 237 -10.74 15.61 -4.55
C PHE A 237 -10.06 15.33 -3.21
N PRO A 238 -9.09 16.15 -2.78
CA PRO A 238 -8.35 15.90 -1.55
C PRO A 238 -9.30 15.70 -0.38
N ASN A 239 -9.12 14.60 0.34
CA ASN A 239 -10.08 14.08 1.30
C ASN A 239 -9.41 13.73 2.64
N PRO A 240 -8.77 14.72 3.29
CA PRO A 240 -8.06 14.51 4.55
C PRO A 240 -8.99 13.93 5.62
N GLY A 241 -8.45 13.02 6.42
CA GLY A 241 -9.16 12.21 7.41
C GLY A 241 -9.88 10.99 6.84
N THR A 242 -9.71 10.66 5.55
CA THR A 242 -10.44 9.54 4.92
C THR A 242 -9.59 8.72 3.97
N LEU A 243 -9.62 7.40 4.15
CA LEU A 243 -8.89 6.46 3.30
C LEU A 243 -9.65 6.13 2.00
N PRO A 244 -8.94 5.92 0.87
CA PRO A 244 -9.51 5.47 -0.41
C PRO A 244 -10.02 4.03 -0.45
#